data_AF-A0A9D5BDC4-F1
#
_entry.id   AF-A0A9D5BDC4-F1
#
_cell.length_a   1.000
_cell.length_b   1.000
_cell.length_c   1.000
_cell.angle_alpha   90.00
_cell.angle_beta   90.00
_cell.angle_gamma   90.00
#
_symmetry.space_group_name_H-M   'P 1'
#
loop_
_entity.id
_entity.type
_entity.pdbx_description
1 polymer ?
#
loop_
_entity_poly.entity_id
_entity_poly.type
_entity_poly.pdbx_seq_one_letter_code
_entity_poly.pdbx_strand_id
1 'polypeptide(L)'
;INENVQREIINHQCLKHPNIIKFKEVFVTPTHLAIVLEYAAGGELFDRIYSAGRFSEDEARYFFQQLISGVNYCHSMQICHRDLKLENILLDGNPAPRLKICDFGFSKSALLHSQPKSMVGTPAYVAPEVLSRKEYDGK
;
A
#
# COMPACT_ATOMS: atom_id res chain seq x y z
N ILE A 1 13.35 7.65 -17.14
CA ILE A 1 12.68 6.94 -16.02
C ILE A 1 13.76 6.36 -15.14
N ASN A 2 13.74 6.59 -13.83
CA ASN A 2 14.73 6.05 -12.89
C ASN A 2 14.48 4.52 -12.69
N GLU A 3 15.53 3.72 -12.50
CA GLU A 3 15.43 2.28 -12.21
C GLU A 3 14.51 1.96 -11.03
N ASN A 4 14.45 2.85 -10.03
CA ASN A 4 13.55 2.69 -8.89
C ASN A 4 12.06 2.73 -9.29
N VAL A 5 11.71 3.62 -10.22
CA VAL A 5 10.32 3.78 -10.72
C VAL A 5 9.93 2.58 -11.58
N GLN A 6 10.85 2.01 -12.37
CA GLN A 6 10.58 0.79 -13.12
C GLN A 6 10.33 -0.40 -12.20
N ARG A 7 11.10 -0.54 -11.12
CA ARG A 7 10.92 -1.60 -10.14
C ARG A 7 9.56 -1.51 -9.44
N GLU A 8 9.13 -0.31 -9.09
CA GLU A 8 7.82 -0.05 -8.50
C GLU A 8 6.67 -0.51 -9.41
N ILE A 9 6.72 -0.11 -10.69
CA ILE A 9 5.73 -0.52 -11.70
C ILE A 9 5.65 -2.04 -11.81
N ILE A 10 6.79 -2.72 -11.88
CA ILE A 10 6.84 -4.18 -12.00
C ILE A 10 6.26 -4.85 -10.74
N ASN A 11 6.63 -4.38 -9.56
CA ASN A 11 6.12 -4.94 -8.30
C ASN A 11 4.60 -4.80 -8.21
N HIS A 12 4.06 -3.61 -8.52
CA HIS A 12 2.62 -3.36 -8.45
C HIS A 12 1.84 -4.12 -9.53
N GLN A 13 2.38 -4.25 -10.75
CA GLN A 13 1.78 -5.05 -11.83
C GLN A 13 1.54 -6.52 -11.44
N CYS A 14 2.41 -7.09 -10.60
CA CYS A 14 2.30 -8.47 -10.15
C CYS A 14 1.25 -8.68 -9.06
N LEU A 15 0.81 -7.62 -8.37
CA LEU A 15 -0.14 -7.73 -7.25
C LEU A 15 -1.58 -7.87 -7.75
N LYS A 16 -2.22 -8.99 -7.40
CA LYS A 16 -3.61 -9.28 -7.75
C LYS A 16 -4.37 -9.75 -6.50
N HIS A 17 -4.98 -8.80 -5.79
CA HIS A 17 -5.76 -9.08 -4.59
C HIS A 17 -6.95 -8.11 -4.50
N PRO A 18 -8.14 -8.53 -4.03
CA PRO A 18 -9.31 -7.66 -3.94
C PRO A 18 -9.10 -6.41 -3.06
N ASN A 19 -8.23 -6.50 -2.04
CA ASN A 19 -7.89 -5.39 -1.14
C ASN A 19 -6.67 -4.57 -1.55
N ILE A 20 -6.20 -4.69 -2.79
CA ILE A 20 -5.11 -3.89 -3.35
C ILE A 20 -5.65 -3.17 -4.59
N ILE A 21 -5.31 -1.89 -4.76
CA ILE A 21 -5.61 -1.15 -5.98
C ILE A 21 -4.99 -1.88 -7.17
N LYS A 22 -5.81 -2.30 -8.12
CA LYS A 22 -5.32 -3.03 -9.28
C LYS A 22 -4.52 -2.10 -10.21
N PHE A 23 -3.30 -2.51 -10.53
CA PHE A 23 -2.56 -1.94 -11.65
C PHE A 23 -3.21 -2.36 -12.97
N LYS A 24 -3.50 -1.40 -13.85
CA LYS A 24 -4.10 -1.69 -15.17
C LYS A 24 -3.05 -1.61 -16.26
N GLU A 25 -2.50 -0.43 -16.51
CA GLU A 25 -1.67 -0.15 -17.68
C GLU A 25 -0.62 0.92 -17.39
N VAL A 26 0.41 0.99 -18.23
CA VAL A 26 1.44 2.03 -18.19
C VAL A 26 1.67 2.59 -19.58
N PHE A 27 1.74 3.91 -19.68
CA PHE A 27 2.09 4.62 -20.90
C PHE A 27 3.36 5.42 -20.70
N VAL A 28 4.26 5.32 -21.67
CA VAL A 28 5.51 6.08 -21.68
C VAL A 28 5.51 6.93 -22.94
N THR A 29 5.65 8.24 -22.76
CA THR A 29 5.92 9.19 -23.83
C THR A 29 7.34 9.74 -23.67
N PRO A 30 7.88 10.49 -24.65
CA PRO A 30 9.20 11.10 -24.50
C PRO A 30 9.32 12.03 -23.29
N THR A 31 8.19 12.59 -22.81
CA THR A 31 8.16 13.61 -21.75
C THR A 31 7.49 13.14 -20.45
N HIS A 32 6.65 12.11 -20.50
CA HIS A 32 5.82 11.70 -19.35
C HIS A 32 5.73 10.18 -19.20
N LEU A 33 5.57 9.76 -17.96
CA LEU A 33 5.16 8.42 -17.57
C LEU A 33 3.75 8.53 -16.97
N ALA A 34 2.80 7.78 -17.50
CA ALA A 34 1.44 7.71 -16.98
C ALA A 34 1.13 6.28 -16.52
N ILE A 35 0.65 6.14 -15.28
CA ILE A 35 0.27 4.86 -14.68
C ILE A 35 -1.24 4.85 -14.50
N VAL A 36 -1.90 3.84 -15.06
CA VAL A 36 -3.36 3.67 -14.95
C VAL A 36 -3.66 2.63 -13.87
N LEU A 37 -4.45 3.05 -12.89
CA LEU A 37 -4.85 2.24 -11.73
C LEU A 37 -6.37 2.03 -11.67
N GLU A 38 -6.80 1.11 -10.81
CA GLU A 38 -8.18 1.01 -10.36
C GLU A 38 -8.62 2.31 -9.66
N TYR A 39 -9.82 2.78 -10.00
CA TYR A 39 -10.43 3.93 -9.34
C TYR A 39 -11.24 3.45 -8.14
N ALA A 40 -10.93 3.98 -6.95
CA ALA A 40 -11.64 3.72 -5.70
C ALA A 40 -12.51 4.94 -5.38
N ALA A 41 -13.81 4.84 -5.65
CA ALA A 41 -14.73 5.98 -5.60
C ALA A 41 -15.18 6.38 -4.19
N GLY A 42 -14.89 5.56 -3.18
CA GLY A 42 -15.33 5.74 -1.79
C GLY A 42 -14.43 6.65 -0.95
N GLY A 43 -13.38 7.24 -1.53
CA GLY A 43 -12.45 8.12 -0.83
C GLY A 43 -11.57 7.38 0.18
N GLU A 44 -11.00 8.13 1.11
CA GLU A 44 -10.09 7.62 2.15
C GLU A 44 -10.87 6.97 3.30
N LEU A 45 -10.33 5.87 3.84
CA LEU A 45 -10.88 5.26 5.05
C LEU A 45 -10.79 6.23 6.25
N PHE A 46 -9.74 7.05 6.30
CA PHE A 46 -9.55 8.06 7.34
C PHE A 46 -10.71 9.06 7.39
N ASP A 47 -11.10 9.62 6.25
CA ASP A 47 -12.23 10.56 6.17
C ASP A 47 -13.54 9.94 6.66
N ARG A 48 -13.74 8.64 6.39
CA ARG A 48 -14.90 7.90 6.88
C ARG A 48 -14.88 7.75 8.39
N ILE A 49 -13.72 7.45 8.99
CA ILE A 49 -13.56 7.37 10.45
C ILE A 49 -13.80 8.75 11.07
N TYR A 50 -13.17 9.78 10.50
CA TYR A 50 -13.28 11.15 10.99
C TYR A 50 -14.74 11.64 10.97
N SER A 51 -15.45 11.42 9.85
CA SER A 51 -16.86 11.80 9.71
C SER A 51 -17.80 11.01 10.63
N ALA A 52 -17.47 9.75 10.92
CA ALA A 52 -18.23 8.94 11.88
C ALA A 52 -17.86 9.25 13.35
N GLY A 53 -16.77 9.98 13.60
CA GLY A 53 -16.16 10.22 14.91
C GLY A 53 -15.39 9.02 15.46
N ARG A 54 -16.01 7.84 15.48
CA ARG A 54 -15.36 6.55 15.78
C ARG A 54 -16.13 5.40 15.13
N PHE A 55 -15.42 4.32 14.84
CA PHE A 55 -16.06 3.06 14.46
C PHE A 55 -16.49 2.26 15.68
N SER A 56 -17.57 1.50 15.53
CA SER A 56 -17.85 0.38 16.42
C SER A 56 -16.77 -0.69 16.29
N GLU A 57 -16.65 -1.57 17.28
CA GLU A 57 -15.67 -2.66 17.22
C GLU A 57 -15.94 -3.60 16.02
N ASP A 58 -17.20 -3.81 15.65
CA ASP A 58 -17.58 -4.64 14.52
C ASP A 58 -17.16 -4.02 13.19
N GLU A 59 -17.34 -2.71 13.01
CA GLU A 59 -16.87 -1.99 11.82
C GLU A 59 -15.34 -1.96 11.75
N ALA A 60 -14.69 -1.69 12.88
CA ALA A 60 -13.23 -1.71 12.96
C ALA A 60 -12.67 -3.09 12.59
N ARG A 61 -13.28 -4.17 13.11
CA ARG A 61 -12.92 -5.55 12.77
C ARG A 61 -13.13 -5.85 11.29
N TYR A 62 -14.23 -5.39 10.71
CA TYR A 62 -14.55 -5.59 9.30
C TYR A 62 -13.48 -5.01 8.37
N PHE A 63 -13.02 -3.77 8.61
CA PHE A 63 -11.96 -3.17 7.82
C PHE A 63 -10.58 -3.74 8.14
N PHE A 64 -10.30 -4.02 9.42
CA PHE A 64 -9.00 -4.56 9.82
C PHE A 64 -8.73 -5.93 9.21
N GLN A 65 -9.72 -6.83 9.15
CA GLN A 65 -9.57 -8.12 8.48
C GLN A 65 -9.20 -7.98 7.00
N GLN A 66 -9.80 -7.02 6.30
CA GLN A 66 -9.49 -6.74 4.90
C GLN A 66 -8.07 -6.17 4.72
N LEU A 67 -7.66 -5.27 5.62
CA LEU A 67 -6.31 -4.72 5.64
C LEU A 67 -5.28 -5.85 5.82
N ILE A 68 -5.47 -6.71 6.83
CA ILE A 68 -4.58 -7.84 7.10
C ILE A 68 -4.57 -8.82 5.92
N SER A 69 -5.70 -9.08 5.28
CA SER A 69 -5.74 -9.92 4.07
C SER A 69 -4.87 -9.34 2.94
N GLY A 70 -4.97 -8.03 2.69
CA GLY A 70 -4.16 -7.36 1.68
C GLY A 70 -2.67 -7.35 2.01
N VAL A 71 -2.31 -7.06 3.26
CA VAL A 71 -0.91 -7.05 3.73
C VAL A 71 -0.30 -8.44 3.69
N ASN A 72 -1.01 -9.47 4.18
CA ASN A 72 -0.56 -10.85 4.12
C ASN A 72 -0.30 -11.31 2.68
N TYR A 73 -1.17 -10.91 1.74
CA TYR A 73 -0.94 -11.18 0.32
C TYR A 73 0.35 -10.51 -0.18
N CYS A 74 0.57 -9.22 0.10
CA CYS A 74 1.82 -8.54 -0.27
C CYS A 74 3.05 -9.27 0.28
N HIS A 75 3.01 -9.69 1.55
CA HIS A 75 4.12 -10.40 2.19
C HIS A 75 4.38 -11.76 1.53
N SER A 76 3.31 -12.49 1.18
CA SER A 76 3.43 -13.76 0.43
C SER A 76 4.10 -13.57 -0.94
N MET A 77 3.88 -12.41 -1.57
CA MET A 77 4.51 -12.00 -2.82
C MET A 77 5.93 -11.41 -2.62
N GLN A 78 6.49 -11.51 -1.40
CA GLN A 78 7.80 -10.97 -1.04
C GLN A 78 7.93 -9.45 -1.21
N ILE A 79 6.79 -8.75 -1.21
CA ILE A 79 6.68 -7.29 -1.35
C ILE A 79 6.32 -6.71 0.03
N CYS A 80 7.19 -5.85 0.55
CA CYS A 80 6.89 -5.06 1.74
C CYS A 80 6.50 -3.65 1.30
N HIS A 81 5.32 -3.18 1.71
CA HIS A 81 4.76 -1.88 1.31
C HIS A 81 5.54 -0.70 1.91
N ARG A 82 5.99 -0.82 3.16
CA ARG A 82 6.83 0.15 3.91
C ARG A 82 6.26 1.54 4.18
N ASP A 83 5.08 1.86 3.68
CA ASP A 83 4.39 3.12 3.93
C ASP A 83 2.89 2.92 4.15
N LEU A 84 2.54 1.92 4.98
CA LEU A 84 1.16 1.69 5.38
C LEU A 84 0.73 2.79 6.35
N LYS A 85 -0.09 3.72 5.85
CA LYS A 85 -0.78 4.76 6.61
C LYS A 85 -2.24 4.76 6.21
N LEU A 86 -3.09 5.29 7.08
CA LEU A 86 -4.53 5.39 6.81
C LEU A 86 -4.84 6.21 5.55
N GLU A 87 -3.97 7.16 5.20
CA GLU A 87 -4.02 7.97 3.95
C GLU A 87 -3.83 7.11 2.68
N ASN A 88 -3.15 5.96 2.79
CA ASN A 88 -2.91 5.01 1.69
C ASN A 88 -3.96 3.88 1.66
N ILE A 89 -5.10 4.08 2.32
CA ILE A 89 -6.20 3.13 2.41
C ILE A 89 -7.48 3.77 1.87
N LEU A 90 -7.89 3.34 0.68
CA LEU A 90 -9.09 3.83 -0.01
C LEU A 90 -10.26 2.87 0.15
N LEU A 91 -11.45 3.33 -0.24
CA LEU A 91 -12.66 2.53 -0.34
C LEU A 91 -13.18 2.47 -1.78
N ASP A 92 -13.68 1.32 -2.20
CA ASP A 92 -14.16 1.12 -3.58
C ASP A 92 -15.48 1.85 -3.93
N GLY A 93 -16.17 2.40 -2.93
CA GLY A 93 -17.43 3.15 -3.10
C GLY A 93 -18.69 2.27 -3.11
N ASN A 94 -18.56 0.96 -2.90
CA ASN A 94 -19.71 0.07 -2.79
C ASN A 94 -20.49 0.29 -1.47
N PRO A 95 -21.81 -0.03 -1.43
CA PRO A 95 -22.61 0.05 -0.20
C PRO A 95 -22.03 -0.80 0.94
N ALA A 96 -21.49 -1.98 0.61
CA ALA A 96 -20.60 -2.76 1.46
C ALA A 96 -19.16 -2.50 0.99
N PRO A 97 -18.49 -1.47 1.52
CA PRO A 97 -17.25 -0.95 0.95
C PRO A 97 -16.11 -1.92 1.15
N ARG A 98 -15.34 -2.15 0.09
CA ARG A 98 -14.06 -2.87 0.22
C ARG A 98 -12.92 -1.89 0.42
N LEU A 99 -12.04 -2.27 1.33
CA LEU A 99 -10.77 -1.60 1.56
C LEU A 99 -9.81 -1.85 0.41
N LYS A 100 -9.16 -0.81 -0.08
CA LYS A 100 -8.18 -0.82 -1.16
C LYS A 100 -6.87 -0.17 -0.72
N ILE A 101 -5.83 -0.98 -0.53
CA ILE A 101 -4.48 -0.50 -0.25
C ILE A 101 -3.91 0.10 -1.54
N CYS A 102 -3.41 1.34 -1.46
CA CYS A 102 -2.81 2.07 -2.58
C CYS A 102 -1.40 2.58 -2.23
N ASP A 103 -0.72 3.17 -3.21
CA ASP A 103 0.61 3.78 -3.09
C ASP A 103 1.77 2.82 -2.72
N PHE A 104 2.19 2.04 -3.71
CA PHE A 104 3.37 1.17 -3.60
C PHE A 104 4.70 1.91 -3.90
N GLY A 105 4.70 3.24 -3.89
CA GLY A 105 5.83 4.14 -4.19
C GLY A 105 7.15 3.82 -3.47
N PHE A 106 7.05 3.25 -2.28
CA PHE A 106 8.19 2.89 -1.43
C PHE A 106 8.37 1.38 -1.24
N SER A 107 7.64 0.56 -2.00
CA SER A 107 7.66 -0.89 -1.85
C SER A 107 8.98 -1.50 -2.33
N LYS A 108 9.55 -2.44 -1.56
CA LYS A 108 10.76 -3.21 -1.96
C LYS A 108 10.44 -4.69 -2.08
N SER A 109 10.94 -5.31 -3.15
CA SER A 109 10.90 -6.75 -3.39
C SER A 109 12.22 -7.39 -2.96
N ALA A 110 12.14 -8.47 -2.18
CA ALA A 110 13.32 -9.24 -1.75
C ALA A 110 13.91 -10.12 -2.87
N LEU A 111 13.14 -10.40 -3.93
CA LEU A 111 13.55 -11.26 -5.05
C LEU A 111 14.67 -10.64 -5.91
N LEU A 112 14.95 -9.34 -5.78
CA LEU A 112 15.89 -8.60 -6.64
C LEU A 112 17.06 -7.93 -5.86
N HIS A 113 17.52 -8.52 -4.76
CA HIS A 113 18.77 -8.13 -4.06
C HIS A 113 18.92 -6.63 -3.75
N SER A 114 18.04 -6.06 -2.93
CA SER A 114 18.29 -4.73 -2.35
C SER A 114 18.19 -4.78 -0.82
N GLN A 115 19.35 -4.73 -0.16
CA GLN A 115 19.44 -4.65 1.31
C GLN A 115 18.70 -3.40 1.84
N PRO A 116 18.02 -3.50 3.00
CA PRO A 116 17.25 -2.39 3.57
C PRO A 116 18.17 -1.37 4.24
N LYS A 117 18.57 -0.30 3.54
CA LYS A 117 19.47 0.74 4.11
C LYS A 117 18.92 2.19 4.10
N SER A 118 17.63 2.41 3.86
CA SER A 118 17.06 3.77 3.78
C SER A 118 15.88 3.96 4.73
N MET A 119 15.99 4.89 5.68
CA MET A 119 14.87 5.41 6.48
C MET A 119 13.93 6.19 5.56
N VAL A 120 12.79 5.59 5.20
CA VAL A 120 11.72 6.25 4.47
C VAL A 120 10.40 5.84 5.13
N GLY A 121 9.57 6.81 5.53
CA GLY A 121 8.28 6.62 6.22
C GLY A 121 7.86 7.88 6.99
N THR A 122 6.56 8.05 7.30
CA THR A 122 6.09 9.14 8.20
C THR A 122 6.46 8.80 9.65
N PRO A 123 7.10 9.71 10.41
CA PRO A 123 7.63 9.45 11.76
C PRO A 123 6.65 8.81 12.75
N ALA A 124 5.34 9.09 12.62
CA ALA A 124 4.31 8.57 13.52
C ALA A 124 4.01 7.05 13.36
N TYR A 125 4.40 6.44 12.24
CA TYR A 125 4.12 5.04 11.91
C TYR A 125 5.40 4.19 11.87
N VAL A 126 6.51 4.75 12.32
CA VAL A 126 7.81 4.09 12.28
C VAL A 126 7.88 3.08 13.43
N ALA A 127 8.01 1.80 13.09
CA ALA A 127 8.20 0.74 14.06
C ALA A 127 9.53 0.96 14.83
N PRO A 128 9.58 0.66 16.15
CA PRO A 128 10.69 1.01 17.04
C PRO A 128 12.06 0.44 16.58
N GLU A 129 12.06 -0.69 15.89
CA GLU A 129 13.26 -1.31 15.32
C GLU A 129 13.89 -0.48 14.18
N VAL A 130 13.07 0.25 13.40
CA VAL A 130 13.54 1.14 12.33
C VAL A 130 14.27 2.35 12.93
N LEU A 131 13.79 2.86 14.07
CA LEU A 131 14.44 3.93 14.83
C LEU A 131 15.77 3.46 15.43
N SER A 132 15.91 2.15 15.69
CA SER A 132 17.10 1.56 16.32
C SER A 132 18.28 1.29 15.39
N ARG A 133 18.15 1.56 14.08
CA ARG A 133 19.14 1.28 13.02
C ARG A 133 19.66 -0.17 12.98
N LYS A 134 18.93 -1.11 13.56
CA LYS A 134 19.23 -2.54 13.45
C LYS A 134 18.67 -3.08 12.14
N GLU A 135 19.30 -4.12 11.61
CA GLU A 135 18.70 -4.90 10.53
C GLU A 135 17.37 -5.48 11.05
N TYR A 136 16.28 -5.22 10.33
CA TYR A 136 14.97 -5.77 10.66
C TYR A 136 14.34 -6.39 9.41
N ASP A 137 13.60 -7.47 9.63
CA ASP A 137 12.72 -8.01 8.61
C ASP A 137 11.38 -7.26 8.69
N GLY A 138 10.94 -6.71 7.57
CA GLY A 138 9.66 -6.00 7.45
C GLY A 138 8.51 -6.93 7.07
N LYS A 139 8.63 -8.22 7.37
CA LYS A 139 7.69 -9.29 7.02
C LYS A 139 7.19 -10.00 8.27
#